data_AF-A0A0A1MUS5-F1
#
_entry.id   AF-A0A0A1MUS5-F1
#
_cell.length_a   1.000
_cell.length_b   1.000
_cell.length_c   1.000
_cell.angle_alpha   90.00
_cell.angle_beta   90.00
_cell.angle_gamma   90.00
#
_symmetry.space_group_name_H-M   'P 1'
#
loop_
_entity.id
_entity.type
_entity.pdbx_description
1 polymer ?
#
loop_
_entity_poly.entity_id
_entity_poly.type
_entity_poly.pdbx_seq_one_letter_code
_entity_poly.pdbx_strand_id
1 'polypeptide(L)'
;MSKRVEISVFSIVTLVVLANIIFKITTGKNIEFFEIMAMSVFSMFLLYALTWGNKEEKNGIFQDEELGKRITVIASKISYTILYFVIMIAVLADKIVNGTSNVFLLAVFVSAMIIFPLVQYLVSKKYK
;
A
#
# COMPACT_ATOMS: atom_id res chain seq x y z
N MET A 1 -5.50 11.94 20.60
CA MET A 1 -5.51 10.56 21.16
C MET A 1 -4.06 10.14 21.30
N SER A 2 -3.66 9.45 22.39
CA SER A 2 -2.24 9.12 22.53
C SER A 2 -1.78 8.15 21.43
N LYS A 3 -0.53 8.27 20.98
CA LYS A 3 0.01 7.45 19.89
C LYS A 3 -0.08 5.95 20.19
N ARG A 4 0.11 5.59 21.46
CA ARG A 4 -0.03 4.20 21.92
C ARG A 4 -1.44 3.68 21.73
N VAL A 5 -2.44 4.49 22.09
CA VAL A 5 -3.85 4.12 21.92
C VAL A 5 -4.19 4.01 20.43
N GLU A 6 -3.69 4.91 19.59
CA GLU A 6 -3.88 4.84 18.14
C GLU A 6 -3.35 3.54 17.52
N ILE A 7 -2.10 3.20 17.83
CA ILE A 7 -1.49 1.96 17.38
C ILE A 7 -2.28 0.75 17.90
N SER A 8 -2.66 0.73 19.17
CA SER A 8 -3.45 -0.36 19.74
C SER A 8 -4.80 -0.54 19.04
N VAL A 9 -5.53 0.56 18.81
CA VAL A 9 -6.83 0.52 18.13
C VAL A 9 -6.68 0.01 16.71
N PHE A 10 -5.79 0.58 15.90
CA PHE A 10 -5.61 0.13 14.52
C PHE A 10 -5.05 -1.29 14.43
N SER A 11 -4.21 -1.71 15.39
CA SER A 11 -3.71 -3.09 15.47
C SER A 11 -4.85 -4.06 15.72
N ILE A 12 -5.68 -3.80 16.73
CA ILE A 12 -6.83 -4.66 17.08
C ILE A 12 -7.78 -4.75 15.89
N VAL A 13 -8.15 -3.62 15.29
CA VAL A 13 -9.07 -3.60 14.15
C VAL A 13 -8.50 -4.37 12.96
N THR A 14 -7.23 -4.16 12.62
CA THR A 14 -6.56 -4.88 11.53
C THR A 14 -6.55 -6.39 11.80
N LEU A 15 -6.26 -6.82 13.04
CA LEU A 15 -6.26 -8.23 13.44
C LEU A 15 -7.66 -8.84 13.38
N VAL A 16 -8.70 -8.12 13.79
CA VAL A 16 -10.09 -8.60 13.70
C VAL A 16 -10.50 -8.80 12.23
N VAL A 17 -10.19 -7.84 11.36
CA VAL A 17 -10.50 -7.96 9.92
C VAL A 17 -9.73 -9.13 9.31
N LEU A 18 -8.44 -9.27 9.61
CA LEU A 18 -7.63 -10.40 9.17
C LEU A 18 -8.19 -11.75 9.65
N ALA A 19 -8.56 -11.84 10.93
CA ALA A 19 -9.13 -13.05 11.51
C ALA A 19 -10.44 -13.44 10.82
N ASN A 20 -11.30 -12.46 10.50
CA ASN A 20 -12.54 -12.70 9.77
C ASN A 20 -12.28 -13.19 8.33
N ILE A 21 -11.31 -12.60 7.62
CA ILE A 21 -10.91 -13.06 6.28
C ILE A 21 -10.39 -14.51 6.33
N ILE A 22 -9.50 -14.82 7.29
CA ILE A 22 -8.97 -16.18 7.47
C ILE A 22 -10.11 -17.16 7.77
N PHE A 23 -11.03 -16.80 8.67
CA PHE A 23 -12.19 -17.62 9.00
C PHE A 23 -13.07 -17.89 7.77
N LYS A 24 -13.29 -16.89 6.92
CA LYS A 24 -14.05 -17.08 5.68
C LYS A 24 -13.34 -18.04 4.72
N ILE A 25 -12.03 -17.88 4.54
CA ILE A 25 -11.23 -18.79 3.70
C ILE A 25 -11.34 -20.23 4.21
N THR A 26 -11.15 -20.46 5.51
CA THR A 26 -11.16 -21.81 6.09
C THR A 26 -12.55 -22.45 6.11
N THR A 27 -13.62 -21.65 6.14
CA THR A 27 -15.01 -22.13 6.07
C THR A 27 -15.58 -22.17 4.65
N GLY A 28 -14.76 -21.87 3.63
CA GLY A 28 -15.18 -21.84 2.23
C GLY A 28 -16.19 -20.74 1.91
N LYS A 29 -16.29 -19.70 2.75
CA LYS A 29 -17.13 -18.53 2.51
C LYS A 29 -16.42 -17.55 1.58
N ASN A 30 -17.20 -16.86 0.74
CA ASN A 30 -16.68 -15.84 -0.14
C ASN A 30 -16.19 -14.62 0.65
N ILE A 31 -15.03 -14.09 0.23
CA ILE A 31 -14.51 -12.82 0.69
C ILE A 31 -15.15 -11.72 -0.15
N GLU A 32 -15.69 -10.70 0.49
CA GLU A 32 -16.28 -9.56 -0.18
C GLU A 32 -15.25 -8.46 -0.41
N PHE A 33 -15.50 -7.65 -1.44
CA PHE A 33 -14.64 -6.51 -1.79
C PHE A 33 -14.40 -5.55 -0.60
N PHE A 34 -15.44 -5.27 0.18
CA PHE A 34 -15.34 -4.38 1.34
C PHE A 34 -14.35 -4.90 2.39
N GLU A 35 -14.23 -6.22 2.56
CA GLU A 35 -13.31 -6.81 3.55
C GLU A 35 -11.85 -6.64 3.13
N ILE A 36 -11.56 -6.80 1.84
CA ILE A 36 -10.22 -6.57 1.27
C ILE A 36 -9.86 -5.08 1.38
N MET A 37 -10.82 -4.20 1.09
CA MET A 37 -10.64 -2.76 1.22
C MET A 37 -10.41 -2.35 2.68
N ALA A 38 -11.22 -2.86 3.61
CA ALA A 38 -11.07 -2.60 5.04
C ALA A 38 -9.68 -3.05 5.53
N MET A 39 -9.24 -4.26 5.16
CA MET A 39 -7.91 -4.77 5.51
C MET A 39 -6.81 -3.83 5.02
N SER A 40 -6.93 -3.34 3.79
CA SER A 40 -5.96 -2.43 3.18
C SER A 40 -5.93 -1.06 3.88
N VAL A 41 -7.09 -0.49 4.18
CA VAL A 41 -7.23 0.81 4.85
C VAL A 41 -6.72 0.77 6.29
N PHE A 42 -7.10 -0.24 7.07
CA PHE A 42 -6.63 -0.35 8.46
C PHE A 42 -5.14 -0.67 8.55
N SER A 43 -4.61 -1.49 7.63
CA SER A 43 -3.17 -1.70 7.52
C SER A 43 -2.43 -0.41 7.17
N MET A 44 -2.98 0.40 6.26
CA MET A 44 -2.41 1.71 5.93
C MET A 44 -2.37 2.64 7.14
N PHE A 45 -3.47 2.75 7.90
CA PHE A 45 -3.50 3.57 9.11
C PHE A 45 -2.57 3.06 10.20
N LEU A 46 -2.51 1.74 10.40
CA LEU A 46 -1.61 1.13 11.36
C LEU A 46 -0.14 1.43 11.02
N LEU A 47 0.26 1.20 9.77
CA LEU A 47 1.63 1.48 9.32
C LEU A 47 1.96 2.97 9.41
N TYR A 48 1.00 3.84 9.10
CA TYR A 48 1.15 5.28 9.28
C TYR A 48 1.42 5.65 10.74
N ALA A 49 0.57 5.16 11.67
CA ALA A 49 0.71 5.41 13.11
C ALA A 49 2.01 4.84 13.70
N LEU A 50 2.47 3.69 13.19
CA LEU A 50 3.76 3.10 13.58
C LEU A 50 4.95 3.92 13.07
N THR A 51 4.87 4.47 11.86
CA THR A 51 5.98 5.16 11.18
C THR A 51 6.19 6.58 11.71
N TRP A 52 5.12 7.37 11.78
CA TRP A 52 5.23 8.81 11.99
C TRP A 52 5.07 9.23 13.45
N GLY A 53 5.77 10.29 13.82
CA GLY A 53 5.66 10.96 15.12
C GLY A 53 4.30 11.62 15.35
N ASN A 54 3.91 11.78 16.62
CA ASN A 54 2.70 12.52 16.98
C ASN A 54 3.06 13.96 17.39
N LYS A 55 2.49 14.96 16.69
CA LYS A 55 2.75 16.39 16.93
C LYS A 55 2.28 16.85 18.31
N GLU A 56 1.19 16.30 18.84
CA GLU A 56 0.67 16.60 20.18
C GLU A 56 1.65 16.11 21.27
N GLU A 57 2.25 14.95 21.05
CA GLU A 57 3.21 14.33 21.99
C GLU A 57 4.66 14.78 21.75
N LYS A 58 4.91 15.57 20.69
CA LYS A 58 6.23 16.04 20.26
C LYS A 58 7.28 14.91 20.21
N ASN A 59 6.89 13.75 19.68
CA ASN A 59 7.73 12.57 19.62
C ASN A 59 7.90 12.02 18.20
N GLY A 60 8.97 11.25 17.99
CA GLY A 60 9.25 10.59 16.71
C GLY A 60 9.70 11.54 15.60
N ILE A 61 9.70 11.03 14.36
CA ILE A 61 10.05 11.80 13.15
C ILE A 61 8.75 12.33 12.55
N PHE A 62 8.70 13.62 12.24
CA PHE A 62 7.55 14.19 11.54
C PHE A 62 7.76 14.19 10.02
N GLN A 63 6.68 14.00 9.27
CA GLN A 63 6.74 13.88 7.82
C GLN A 63 7.19 15.19 7.12
N ASP A 64 6.95 16.33 7.75
CA ASP A 64 7.30 17.67 7.26
C ASP A 64 8.75 18.09 7.57
N GLU A 65 9.44 17.38 8.45
CA GLU A 65 10.86 17.55 8.72
C GLU A 65 11.73 17.08 7.54
N GLU A 66 12.96 17.57 7.46
CA GLU A 66 13.91 17.21 6.39
C GLU A 66 14.11 15.69 6.31
N LEU A 67 14.27 15.03 7.46
CA LEU A 67 14.41 13.59 7.54
C LEU A 67 13.14 12.86 7.07
N GLY A 68 11.96 13.33 7.47
CA GLY A 68 10.68 12.75 7.04
C GLY A 68 10.43 12.90 5.54
N LYS A 69 10.80 14.04 4.96
CA LYS A 69 10.77 14.26 3.50
C LYS A 69 11.72 13.32 2.78
N ARG A 70 12.94 13.15 3.28
CA ARG A 70 13.93 12.21 2.71
C ARG A 70 13.45 10.76 2.75
N ILE A 71 12.89 10.32 3.89
CA ILE A 71 12.27 8.98 4.02
C ILE A 71 11.17 8.81 2.98
N THR A 72 10.26 9.78 2.86
CA THR A 72 9.16 9.73 1.90
C THR A 72 9.64 9.58 0.45
N VAL A 73 10.69 10.33 0.05
CA VAL A 73 11.25 10.25 -1.30
C VAL A 73 11.86 8.88 -1.59
N ILE A 74 12.68 8.36 -0.66
CA ILE A 74 13.32 7.04 -0.82
C ILE A 74 12.26 5.95 -0.86
N ALA A 75 11.32 5.96 0.09
CA ALA A 75 10.23 4.99 0.18
C ALA A 75 9.36 5.00 -1.08
N SER A 76 9.05 6.17 -1.65
CA SER A 76 8.24 6.28 -2.88
C SER A 76 8.89 5.60 -4.08
N LYS A 77 10.22 5.70 -4.21
CA LYS A 77 10.94 5.04 -5.31
C LYS A 77 10.97 3.51 -5.13
N ILE A 78 11.19 3.06 -3.89
CA ILE A 78 11.22 1.63 -3.54
C ILE A 78 9.83 1.02 -3.74
N SER A 79 8.78 1.65 -3.20
CA SER A 79 7.41 1.15 -3.27
C SER A 79 6.90 1.06 -4.71
N TYR A 80 7.24 2.04 -5.56
CA TYR A 80 6.93 1.98 -6.98
C TYR A 80 7.56 0.75 -7.66
N THR A 81 8.84 0.50 -7.36
CA THR A 81 9.58 -0.65 -7.91
C THR A 81 8.96 -1.97 -7.45
N ILE A 82 8.63 -2.08 -6.15
CA ILE A 82 7.97 -3.26 -5.59
C ILE A 82 6.59 -3.48 -6.25
N LEU A 83 5.78 -2.42 -6.37
CA LEU A 83 4.44 -2.51 -6.97
C LEU A 83 4.50 -3.02 -8.41
N TYR A 84 5.47 -2.54 -9.19
CA TYR A 84 5.72 -3.03 -10.54
C TYR A 84 5.96 -4.55 -10.58
N PHE A 85 6.82 -5.07 -9.69
CA PHE A 85 7.08 -6.51 -9.58
C PHE A 85 5.86 -7.31 -9.11
N VAL A 86 5.09 -6.78 -8.16
CA VAL A 86 3.87 -7.43 -7.66
C VAL A 86 2.84 -7.58 -8.80
N ILE A 87 2.62 -6.54 -9.59
CA ILE A 87 1.72 -6.61 -10.75
C ILE A 87 2.23 -7.62 -11.77
N MET A 88 3.54 -7.65 -12.04
CA MET A 88 4.15 -8.63 -12.95
C MET A 88 3.88 -10.07 -12.50
N ILE A 89 4.11 -10.36 -11.22
CA ILE A 89 3.84 -11.68 -10.63
C ILE A 89 2.36 -12.03 -10.75
N ALA A 90 1.47 -11.07 -10.50
CA ALA A 90 0.03 -11.28 -10.64
C ALA A 90 -0.37 -11.64 -12.09
N VAL A 91 0.20 -10.97 -13.10
CA VAL A 91 -0.03 -11.30 -14.52
C VAL A 91 0.43 -12.72 -14.84
N LEU A 92 1.61 -13.11 -14.36
CA LEU A 92 2.16 -14.45 -14.58
C LEU A 92 1.32 -15.52 -13.88
N ALA A 93 0.92 -15.28 -12.62
CA ALA A 93 0.08 -16.18 -11.85
C ALA A 93 -1.29 -16.38 -12.52
N ASP A 94 -1.93 -15.30 -12.95
CA ASP A 94 -3.21 -15.34 -13.66
C ASP A 94 -3.12 -16.19 -14.95
N LYS A 95 -2.05 -16.00 -15.74
CA LYS A 95 -1.81 -16.82 -16.93
C LYS A 95 -1.62 -18.31 -16.62
N ILE A 96 -0.91 -18.63 -15.54
CA ILE A 96 -0.66 -20.02 -15.12
C ILE A 96 -1.97 -20.68 -14.66
N VAL A 97 -2.78 -19.97 -13.89
CA VAL A 97 -4.02 -20.51 -13.29
C VAL A 97 -5.15 -20.59 -14.31
N ASN A 98 -5.34 -19.54 -15.11
CA ASN A 98 -6.50 -19.39 -16.01
C ASN A 98 -6.18 -19.72 -17.47
N GLY A 99 -4.92 -20.03 -17.81
CA GLY A 99 -4.47 -20.32 -19.18
C GLY A 99 -4.46 -19.12 -20.15
N THR A 100 -4.98 -17.98 -19.70
CA THR A 100 -5.06 -16.71 -20.46
C THR A 100 -4.63 -15.56 -19.56
N SER A 101 -4.21 -14.45 -20.15
CA SER A 101 -3.83 -13.26 -19.38
C SER A 101 -4.98 -12.26 -19.30
N ASN A 102 -5.30 -11.83 -18.09
CA ASN A 102 -6.27 -10.77 -17.84
C ASN A 102 -5.81 -9.45 -18.47
N VAL A 103 -6.57 -8.97 -19.47
CA VAL A 103 -6.27 -7.76 -20.24
C VAL A 103 -6.22 -6.52 -19.34
N PHE A 104 -7.09 -6.42 -18.33
CA PHE A 104 -7.06 -5.29 -17.40
C PHE A 104 -5.80 -5.30 -16.54
N LEU A 105 -5.37 -6.47 -16.09
CA LEU A 105 -4.13 -6.60 -15.30
C LEU A 105 -2.89 -6.27 -16.14
N LEU A 106 -2.88 -6.67 -17.41
CA LEU A 106 -1.86 -6.26 -18.39
C LEU A 106 -1.86 -4.75 -18.62
N ALA A 107 -3.04 -4.12 -18.75
CA ALA A 107 -3.14 -2.67 -18.90
C ALA A 107 -2.60 -1.91 -17.68
N VAL A 108 -2.88 -2.42 -16.47
CA VAL A 108 -2.31 -1.88 -15.22
C VAL A 108 -0.80 -2.04 -15.19
N PHE A 109 -0.26 -3.20 -15.61
CA PHE A 109 1.18 -3.44 -15.67
C PHE A 109 1.88 -2.45 -16.61
N VAL A 110 1.39 -2.31 -17.84
CA VAL A 110 1.95 -1.37 -18.82
C VAL A 110 1.85 0.07 -18.32
N SER A 111 0.72 0.44 -17.72
CA SER A 111 0.55 1.77 -17.10
C SER A 111 1.59 2.02 -15.99
N ALA A 112 1.82 1.03 -15.13
CA ALA A 112 2.83 1.07 -14.09
C ALA A 112 4.28 1.07 -14.64
N MET A 113 4.52 0.83 -15.92
CA MET A 113 5.85 1.07 -16.53
C MET A 113 6.01 2.52 -16.99
N ILE A 114 4.92 3.10 -17.50
CA ILE A 114 4.95 4.39 -18.20
C ILE A 114 4.75 5.57 -17.24
N ILE A 115 3.94 5.41 -16.19
CA ILE A 115 3.53 6.52 -15.32
C ILE A 115 4.75 7.20 -14.66
N PHE A 116 5.69 6.45 -14.08
CA PHE A 116 6.85 7.07 -13.42
C PHE A 116 7.74 7.87 -14.36
N PRO A 117 8.25 7.33 -15.50
CA PRO A 117 9.04 8.14 -16.43
C PRO A 117 8.25 9.29 -17.04
N LEU A 118 6.94 9.11 -17.28
CA LEU A 118 6.07 10.19 -17.75
C LEU A 118 5.98 11.34 -16.73
N VAL A 119 5.74 11.02 -15.46
CA VAL A 119 5.68 12.02 -14.38
C VAL A 119 7.03 12.71 -14.22
N GLN A 120 8.15 11.97 -14.28
CA GLN A 120 9.49 12.55 -14.27
C GLN A 120 9.70 13.54 -15.41
N TYR A 121 9.29 13.18 -16.63
CA TYR A 121 9.36 14.06 -17.79
C TYR A 121 8.53 15.34 -17.58
N LEU A 122 7.28 15.22 -17.13
CA LEU A 122 6.39 16.37 -16.88
C LEU A 122 6.94 17.29 -15.78
N VAL A 123 7.46 16.72 -14.69
CA VAL A 123 8.05 17.50 -13.60
C VAL A 123 9.33 18.19 -14.04
N SER A 124 10.17 17.54 -14.85
CA SER A 124 11.42 18.13 -15.36
C SER A 124 11.20 19.41 -16.18
N LYS A 125 10.06 19.52 -16.87
CA LYS A 125 9.69 20.72 -17.63
C LYS A 125 9.43 21.94 -16.76
N LYS A 126 9.18 21.80 -15.46
CA LYS A 126 9.01 22.94 -14.55
C LYS A 126 10.33 23.58 -14.12
N TYR A 127 11.45 22.89 -14.35
CA TYR A 127 12.80 23.32 -13.99
C TYR A 127 13.63 23.73 -15.21
N LYS A 128 13.04 23.70 -16.40
CA LYS A 128 13.58 24.24 -17.65
C LYS A 128 12.75 25.45 -18.06
#